data_AF-A0AB34X0C7-F1
#
_entry.id   AF-A0AB34X0C7-F1
#
_cell.length_a   1.000
_cell.length_b   1.000
_cell.length_c   1.000
_cell.angle_alpha   90.00
_cell.angle_beta   90.00
_cell.angle_gamma   90.00
#
_symmetry.space_group_name_H-M   'P 1'
#
loop_
_entity.id
_entity.type
_entity.pdbx_description
1 polymer ?
#
loop_
_entity_poly.entity_id
_entity_poly.type
_entity_poly.pdbx_seq_one_letter_code
_entity_poly.pdbx_strand_id
1 'polypeptide(L)'
;MGNNFESKHPRSADGKFTEKYRAESGLELSVDQPFTPPDTPEDCERGQIFVGEVKYHDPNSPIGDMTDYEAPDSSEISYGDWWLVEKIKYDSGGSGLTYRTQDGYVQESYGEEGNLENQEFLDENFEPAPIEEEWGRKTWWENGKLASRRRDAIPEVDVDPEYLKEYIEDRCGKMTVAEYFDHQGQKTGQRYYTASDGELFEAREKCSPDRQTRSKISYSFDGVECAPENESCNYQVLNGFLQAAHYKVKRGGESVYHRTDGPAIFRRAPADGRRERYFLEGKEYTKAEWEKKVGR
;
A
#
# COMPACT_ATOMS: atom_id res chain seq x y z
N MET A 1 -41.21 -62.00 -7.88
CA MET A 1 -42.00 -60.99 -7.13
C MET A 1 -41.86 -61.33 -5.64
N GLY A 2 -41.38 -60.49 -4.74
CA GLY A 2 -40.88 -59.13 -4.87
C GLY A 2 -39.63 -58.95 -4.00
N ASN A 3 -38.58 -58.36 -4.58
CA ASN A 3 -37.43 -57.88 -3.82
C ASN A 3 -37.89 -56.64 -3.06
N ASN A 4 -38.21 -56.80 -1.78
CA ASN A 4 -38.65 -55.70 -0.95
C ASN A 4 -37.41 -54.92 -0.51
N PHE A 5 -36.99 -53.96 -1.32
CA PHE A 5 -35.87 -53.04 -1.03
C PHE A 5 -36.03 -52.41 0.38
N GLU A 6 -37.27 -52.07 0.74
CA GLU A 6 -37.63 -51.52 2.05
C GLU A 6 -37.35 -52.47 3.22
N SER A 7 -37.36 -53.81 3.04
CA SER A 7 -37.08 -54.74 4.15
C SER A 7 -35.59 -54.85 4.48
N LYS A 8 -34.70 -54.45 3.56
CA LYS A 8 -33.24 -54.42 3.77
C LYS A 8 -32.75 -53.05 4.23
N HIS A 9 -33.59 -52.04 4.13
CA HIS A 9 -33.26 -50.64 4.34
C HIS A 9 -34.35 -49.95 5.18
N PRO A 10 -34.48 -50.32 6.47
CA PRO A 10 -35.52 -49.78 7.32
C PRO A 10 -35.36 -48.27 7.51
N ARG A 11 -36.40 -47.55 7.10
CA ARG A 11 -36.54 -46.10 7.29
C ARG A 11 -37.12 -45.81 8.69
N SER A 12 -36.78 -44.66 9.26
CA SER A 12 -37.47 -44.10 10.43
C SER A 12 -38.88 -43.62 10.03
N ALA A 13 -39.72 -43.37 11.04
CA ALA A 13 -41.13 -42.97 10.84
C ALA A 13 -41.33 -41.68 10.02
N ASP A 14 -40.26 -40.90 9.80
CA ASP A 14 -40.20 -39.71 8.95
C ASP A 14 -39.72 -39.99 7.51
N GLY A 15 -39.60 -41.26 7.12
CA GLY A 15 -39.20 -41.68 5.77
C GLY A 15 -37.69 -41.57 5.47
N LYS A 16 -36.87 -41.18 6.46
CA LYS A 16 -35.41 -41.12 6.32
C LYS A 16 -34.77 -42.46 6.63
N PHE A 17 -33.60 -42.73 6.07
CA PHE A 17 -32.82 -43.89 6.50
C PHE A 17 -32.38 -43.71 7.94
N THR A 18 -32.46 -44.77 8.73
CA THR A 18 -31.91 -44.78 10.09
C THR A 18 -30.40 -44.53 10.03
N GLU A 19 -29.87 -43.82 11.02
CA GLU A 19 -28.50 -43.27 11.05
C GLU A 19 -27.42 -44.32 10.73
N LYS A 20 -27.64 -45.56 11.17
CA LYS A 20 -26.80 -46.74 10.87
C LYS A 20 -26.64 -47.02 9.37
N TYR A 21 -27.71 -46.88 8.58
CA TYR A 21 -27.67 -47.14 7.13
C TYR A 21 -27.25 -45.93 6.30
N ARG A 22 -27.25 -44.73 6.89
CA ARG A 22 -26.69 -43.53 6.25
C ARG A 22 -25.18 -43.68 6.07
N ALA A 23 -24.49 -44.14 7.12
CA ALA A 23 -23.05 -44.42 7.10
C ALA A 23 -22.67 -45.57 6.14
N GLU A 24 -23.50 -46.61 6.02
CA GLU A 24 -23.25 -47.73 5.10
C GLU A 24 -23.51 -47.39 3.62
N SER A 25 -24.21 -46.30 3.32
CA SER A 25 -24.56 -45.90 1.94
C SER A 25 -23.47 -45.12 1.20
N GLY A 26 -22.41 -44.67 1.90
CA GLY A 26 -21.31 -43.89 1.31
C GLY A 26 -21.72 -42.52 0.74
N LEU A 27 -22.99 -42.12 0.89
CA LEU A 27 -23.53 -40.83 0.49
C LEU A 27 -23.31 -39.81 1.63
N GLU A 28 -22.08 -39.32 1.74
CA GLU A 28 -21.86 -38.04 2.41
C GLU A 28 -22.32 -36.94 1.45
N LEU A 29 -23.40 -36.25 1.82
CA LEU A 29 -23.68 -34.91 1.30
C LEU A 29 -22.63 -33.99 1.92
N SER A 30 -21.45 -33.89 1.31
CA SER A 30 -20.55 -32.79 1.60
C SER A 30 -21.24 -31.52 1.13
N VAL A 31 -21.72 -30.73 2.08
CA VAL A 31 -21.94 -29.31 1.82
C VAL A 31 -20.54 -28.76 1.57
N ASP A 32 -20.23 -28.40 0.33
CA ASP A 32 -18.95 -27.79 -0.02
C ASP A 32 -18.71 -26.65 0.98
N GLN A 33 -17.62 -26.77 1.76
CA GLN A 33 -17.27 -25.70 2.67
C GLN A 33 -17.01 -24.46 1.82
N PRO A 34 -17.66 -23.32 2.11
CA PRO A 34 -17.39 -22.10 1.38
C PRO A 34 -15.90 -21.79 1.50
N PHE A 35 -15.27 -21.54 0.36
CA PHE A 35 -13.87 -21.13 0.33
C PHE A 35 -13.67 -19.95 1.27
N THR A 36 -12.76 -20.11 2.21
CA THR A 36 -12.39 -19.06 3.16
C THR A 36 -10.89 -18.85 3.01
N PRO A 37 -10.44 -17.63 2.67
CA PRO A 37 -9.01 -17.35 2.59
C PRO A 37 -8.31 -17.58 3.96
N PRO A 38 -7.00 -17.88 3.98
CA PRO A 38 -6.28 -18.29 5.18
C PRO A 38 -6.35 -17.29 6.36
N ASP A 39 -6.22 -16.00 6.09
CA ASP A 39 -6.21 -14.93 7.09
C ASP A 39 -6.86 -13.66 6.53
N THR A 40 -7.39 -12.81 7.42
CA THR A 40 -8.02 -11.50 7.10
C THR A 40 -7.65 -10.47 8.18
N PRO A 41 -6.44 -9.88 8.14
CA PRO A 41 -6.02 -8.91 9.14
C PRO A 41 -6.81 -7.59 9.04
N GLU A 42 -6.66 -6.75 10.08
CA GLU A 42 -7.19 -5.39 10.08
C GLU A 42 -6.67 -4.60 8.86
N ASP A 43 -7.49 -3.71 8.30
CA ASP A 43 -7.25 -2.96 7.05
C ASP A 43 -7.17 -3.80 5.76
N CYS A 44 -7.35 -5.13 5.80
CA CYS A 44 -7.56 -5.94 4.61
C CYS A 44 -8.91 -5.58 3.97
N GLU A 45 -8.87 -5.19 2.69
CA GLU A 45 -10.09 -4.95 1.91
C GLU A 45 -10.49 -6.25 1.23
N ARG A 46 -11.76 -6.65 1.35
CA ARG A 46 -12.28 -7.82 0.64
C ARG A 46 -13.71 -7.60 0.19
N GLY A 47 -13.96 -8.00 -1.04
CA GLY A 47 -15.30 -8.17 -1.57
C GLY A 47 -15.95 -9.46 -1.10
N GLN A 48 -17.16 -9.72 -1.59
CA GLN A 48 -17.79 -11.02 -1.48
C GLN A 48 -17.09 -12.01 -2.42
N ILE A 49 -16.54 -13.09 -1.86
CA ILE A 49 -15.75 -14.05 -2.63
C ILE A 49 -16.65 -15.14 -3.25
N PHE A 50 -16.45 -15.37 -4.54
CA PHE A 50 -17.04 -16.45 -5.31
C PHE A 50 -15.95 -17.33 -5.90
N VAL A 51 -16.25 -18.63 -6.04
CA VAL A 51 -15.34 -19.61 -6.63
C VAL A 51 -16.12 -20.41 -7.66
N GLY A 52 -15.67 -20.40 -8.91
CA GLY A 52 -16.25 -21.20 -9.98
C GLY A 52 -15.77 -22.64 -9.98
N GLU A 53 -16.12 -23.38 -11.03
CA GLU A 53 -15.61 -24.74 -11.23
C GLU A 53 -14.10 -24.73 -11.52
N VAL A 54 -13.41 -25.81 -11.18
CA VAL A 54 -11.98 -25.95 -11.47
C VAL A 54 -11.79 -26.10 -12.98
N LYS A 55 -11.09 -25.14 -13.59
CA LYS A 55 -10.75 -25.14 -15.01
C LYS A 55 -9.49 -25.95 -15.29
N TYR A 56 -8.49 -25.82 -14.42
CA TYR A 56 -7.18 -26.45 -14.57
C TYR A 56 -6.58 -26.73 -13.20
N HIS A 57 -5.89 -27.87 -13.07
CA HIS A 57 -5.13 -28.22 -11.86
C HIS A 57 -3.81 -28.85 -12.27
N ASP A 58 -2.71 -28.29 -11.77
CA ASP A 58 -1.35 -28.77 -11.98
C ASP A 58 -0.58 -28.81 -10.67
N PRO A 59 -0.52 -29.99 -10.02
CA PRO A 59 0.22 -30.16 -8.78
C PRO A 59 1.74 -30.23 -8.99
N ASN A 60 2.23 -30.24 -10.24
CA ASN A 60 3.65 -30.30 -10.56
C ASN A 60 4.12 -29.09 -11.39
N SER A 61 3.39 -27.97 -11.31
CA SER A 61 3.81 -26.75 -11.98
C SER A 61 5.19 -26.33 -11.44
N PRO A 62 6.09 -25.77 -12.26
CA PRO A 62 7.44 -25.39 -11.83
C PRO A 62 7.50 -24.39 -10.66
N ILE A 63 6.36 -23.77 -10.33
CA ILE A 63 6.23 -22.77 -9.27
C ILE A 63 5.42 -23.28 -8.06
N GLY A 64 4.88 -24.50 -8.10
CA GLY A 64 4.13 -25.12 -7.00
C GLY A 64 2.82 -25.79 -7.43
N ASP A 65 1.96 -26.10 -6.46
CA ASP A 65 0.63 -26.70 -6.71
C ASP A 65 -0.37 -25.59 -7.11
N MET A 66 -0.81 -25.60 -8.36
CA MET A 66 -1.58 -24.53 -8.97
C MET A 66 -2.97 -25.00 -9.41
N THR A 67 -3.99 -24.20 -9.11
CA THR A 67 -5.38 -24.44 -9.51
C THR A 67 -5.98 -23.18 -10.10
N ASP A 68 -6.52 -23.28 -11.32
CA ASP A 68 -7.29 -22.21 -11.97
C ASP A 68 -8.78 -22.51 -11.90
N TYR A 69 -9.58 -21.47 -11.70
CA TYR A 69 -11.03 -21.54 -11.59
C TYR A 69 -11.69 -20.76 -12.71
N GLU A 70 -12.90 -21.18 -13.10
CA GLU A 70 -13.75 -20.39 -13.97
C GLU A 70 -14.25 -19.13 -13.25
N ALA A 71 -14.31 -18.02 -13.99
CA ALA A 71 -14.89 -16.76 -13.54
C ALA A 71 -15.54 -16.03 -14.73
N PRO A 72 -16.59 -15.23 -14.49
CA PRO A 72 -17.15 -14.32 -15.49
C PRO A 72 -16.11 -13.32 -16.02
N ASP A 73 -16.43 -12.69 -17.13
CA ASP A 73 -15.66 -11.53 -17.60
C ASP A 73 -15.86 -10.35 -16.64
N SER A 74 -14.86 -9.47 -16.50
CA SER A 74 -14.90 -8.35 -15.53
C SER A 74 -16.15 -7.48 -15.68
N SER A 75 -16.65 -7.27 -16.91
CA SER A 75 -17.87 -6.51 -17.17
C SER A 75 -19.16 -7.14 -16.62
N GLU A 76 -19.14 -8.42 -16.26
CA GLU A 76 -20.27 -9.18 -15.74
C GLU A 76 -20.23 -9.32 -14.21
N ILE A 77 -19.12 -8.93 -13.58
CA ILE A 77 -18.92 -9.00 -12.13
C ILE A 77 -19.54 -7.77 -11.48
N SER A 78 -20.34 -7.95 -10.42
CA SER A 78 -20.91 -6.83 -9.68
C SER A 78 -19.84 -6.11 -8.86
N TYR A 79 -20.03 -4.80 -8.65
CA TYR A 79 -19.19 -4.05 -7.73
C TYR A 79 -19.16 -4.68 -6.33
N GLY A 80 -17.95 -4.94 -5.82
CA GLY A 80 -17.73 -5.62 -4.54
C GLY A 80 -17.73 -7.15 -4.60
N ASP A 81 -17.99 -7.77 -5.75
CA ASP A 81 -17.86 -9.22 -5.94
C ASP A 81 -16.47 -9.57 -6.46
N TRP A 82 -15.83 -10.56 -5.86
CA TRP A 82 -14.47 -11.01 -6.19
C TRP A 82 -14.51 -12.49 -6.57
N TRP A 83 -14.10 -12.83 -7.79
CA TRP A 83 -14.07 -14.21 -8.27
C TRP A 83 -12.66 -14.76 -8.20
N LEU A 84 -12.44 -15.81 -7.41
CA LEU A 84 -11.15 -16.51 -7.39
C LEU A 84 -10.89 -17.08 -8.78
N VAL A 85 -9.78 -16.71 -9.41
CA VAL A 85 -9.37 -17.21 -10.73
C VAL A 85 -8.16 -18.11 -10.66
N GLU A 86 -7.29 -17.91 -9.66
CA GLU A 86 -6.08 -18.70 -9.48
C GLU A 86 -5.78 -18.86 -7.99
N LYS A 87 -5.35 -20.06 -7.62
CA LYS A 87 -4.75 -20.39 -6.34
C LYS A 87 -3.45 -21.12 -6.58
N ILE A 88 -2.38 -20.66 -5.95
CA ILE A 88 -1.08 -21.32 -5.98
C ILE A 88 -0.57 -21.57 -4.57
N LYS A 89 -0.04 -22.77 -4.33
CA LYS A 89 0.78 -23.08 -3.15
C LYS A 89 2.22 -23.27 -3.62
N TYR A 90 3.09 -22.34 -3.24
CA TYR A 90 4.48 -22.35 -3.67
C TYR A 90 5.26 -23.45 -2.97
N ASP A 91 6.25 -24.02 -3.66
CA ASP A 91 7.18 -25.00 -3.06
C ASP A 91 8.02 -24.39 -1.92
N SER A 92 8.19 -23.07 -1.94
CA SER A 92 8.79 -22.31 -0.84
C SER A 92 7.88 -22.15 0.38
N GLY A 93 6.68 -22.73 0.38
CA GLY A 93 5.78 -22.86 1.53
C GLY A 93 4.57 -21.92 1.51
N GLY A 94 4.75 -20.66 1.13
CA GLY A 94 3.67 -19.67 1.06
C GLY A 94 2.58 -19.98 0.01
N SER A 95 1.58 -19.11 -0.10
CA SER A 95 0.52 -19.25 -1.11
C SER A 95 0.10 -17.92 -1.72
N GLY A 96 -0.46 -17.98 -2.92
CA GLY A 96 -1.00 -16.84 -3.65
C GLY A 96 -2.45 -17.10 -4.05
N LEU A 97 -3.27 -16.04 -4.01
CA LEU A 97 -4.63 -16.02 -4.53
C LEU A 97 -4.77 -14.84 -5.48
N THR A 98 -5.31 -15.10 -6.66
CA THR A 98 -5.67 -14.05 -7.62
C THR A 98 -7.19 -14.04 -7.79
N TYR A 99 -7.79 -12.88 -7.60
CA TYR A 99 -9.21 -12.64 -7.81
C TYR A 99 -9.41 -11.71 -9.00
N ARG A 100 -10.42 -11.99 -9.82
CA ARG A 100 -10.95 -11.05 -10.80
C ARG A 100 -12.08 -10.24 -10.18
N THR A 101 -12.08 -8.94 -10.42
CA THR A 101 -13.11 -7.99 -10.00
C THR A 101 -13.70 -7.29 -11.21
N GLN A 102 -14.69 -6.41 -10.98
CA GLN A 102 -15.22 -5.54 -12.03
C GLN A 102 -14.15 -4.59 -12.61
N ASP A 103 -13.22 -4.13 -11.77
CA ASP A 103 -12.25 -3.08 -12.09
C ASP A 103 -10.87 -3.61 -12.49
N GLY A 104 -10.67 -4.94 -12.44
CA GLY A 104 -9.40 -5.58 -12.78
C GLY A 104 -9.15 -6.82 -11.94
N TYR A 105 -8.04 -6.85 -11.21
CA TYR A 105 -7.62 -7.98 -10.40
C TYR A 105 -7.19 -7.56 -8.99
N VAL A 106 -7.30 -8.49 -8.05
CA VAL A 106 -6.68 -8.38 -6.72
C VAL A 106 -5.79 -9.59 -6.51
N GLN A 107 -4.57 -9.35 -6.07
CA GLN A 107 -3.63 -10.41 -5.70
C GLN A 107 -3.37 -10.38 -4.20
N GLU A 108 -3.42 -11.54 -3.57
CA GLU A 108 -3.08 -11.74 -2.16
C GLU A 108 -1.94 -12.74 -2.04
N SER A 109 -0.93 -12.41 -1.25
CA SER A 109 0.19 -13.32 -0.94
C SER A 109 0.21 -13.63 0.55
N TYR A 110 0.43 -14.90 0.87
CA TYR A 110 0.39 -15.44 2.22
C TYR A 110 1.70 -16.13 2.56
N GLY A 111 2.16 -15.92 3.79
CA GLY A 111 3.31 -16.63 4.37
C GLY A 111 3.03 -18.12 4.57
N GLU A 112 4.06 -18.87 4.98
CA GLU A 112 3.95 -20.33 5.22
C GLU A 112 2.91 -20.68 6.31
N GLU A 113 2.73 -19.79 7.29
CA GLU A 113 1.75 -19.96 8.38
C GLU A 113 0.34 -19.53 7.97
N GLY A 114 0.15 -19.06 6.73
CA GLY A 114 -1.13 -18.59 6.21
C GLY A 114 -1.49 -17.16 6.62
N ASN A 115 -0.57 -16.41 7.23
CA ASN A 115 -0.74 -14.97 7.48
C ASN A 115 -0.72 -14.20 6.16
N LEU A 116 -1.64 -13.24 5.99
CA LEU A 116 -1.61 -12.35 4.83
C LEU A 116 -0.38 -11.44 4.91
N GLU A 117 0.42 -11.39 3.87
CA GLU A 117 1.64 -10.56 3.80
C GLU A 117 1.48 -9.36 2.85
N ASN A 118 0.72 -9.54 1.77
CA ASN A 118 0.57 -8.54 0.72
C ASN A 118 -0.80 -8.62 0.05
N GLN A 119 -1.34 -7.46 -0.32
CA GLN A 119 -2.56 -7.29 -1.12
C GLN A 119 -2.31 -6.18 -2.14
N GLU A 120 -2.49 -6.49 -3.42
CA GLU A 120 -2.30 -5.58 -4.55
C GLU A 120 -3.57 -5.49 -5.39
N PHE A 121 -3.94 -4.27 -5.78
CA PHE A 121 -5.05 -3.95 -6.66
C PHE A 121 -4.51 -3.55 -8.03
N LEU A 122 -4.91 -4.30 -9.05
CA LEU A 122 -4.36 -4.23 -10.40
C LEU A 122 -5.47 -3.94 -11.40
N ASP A 123 -5.11 -3.29 -12.50
CA ASP A 123 -5.99 -3.08 -13.65
C ASP A 123 -6.18 -4.38 -14.47
N GLU A 124 -6.93 -4.30 -15.56
CA GLU A 124 -7.18 -5.42 -16.47
C GLU A 124 -5.91 -6.01 -17.13
N ASN A 125 -4.80 -5.25 -17.15
CA ASN A 125 -3.53 -5.62 -17.74
C ASN A 125 -2.53 -6.16 -16.71
N PHE A 126 -2.93 -6.35 -15.46
CA PHE A 126 -2.06 -6.71 -14.33
C PHE A 126 -1.04 -5.62 -13.99
N GLU A 127 -1.30 -4.37 -14.36
CA GLU A 127 -0.51 -3.23 -13.94
C GLU A 127 -1.12 -2.60 -12.68
N PRO A 128 -0.33 -1.92 -11.83
CA PRO A 128 -0.87 -1.23 -10.66
C PRO A 128 -1.97 -0.25 -11.07
N ALA A 129 -3.17 -0.42 -10.52
CA ALA A 129 -4.29 0.43 -10.87
C ALA A 129 -3.99 1.88 -10.43
N PRO A 130 -4.19 2.90 -11.29
CA PRO A 130 -3.98 4.30 -10.93
C PRO A 130 -5.09 4.74 -9.97
N ILE A 131 -4.89 4.46 -8.68
CA ILE A 131 -5.86 4.78 -7.65
C ILE A 131 -5.44 6.06 -6.93
N GLU A 132 -6.17 7.14 -7.19
CA GLU A 132 -5.89 8.46 -6.62
C GLU A 132 -6.47 8.63 -5.20
N GLU A 133 -7.51 7.86 -4.84
CA GLU A 133 -8.22 7.98 -3.57
C GLU A 133 -7.99 6.80 -2.62
N GLU A 134 -8.02 5.56 -3.12
CA GLU A 134 -7.83 4.33 -2.36
C GLU A 134 -6.36 3.84 -2.36
N TRP A 135 -6.07 2.74 -1.66
CA TRP A 135 -4.72 2.20 -1.50
C TRP A 135 -4.51 1.05 -2.49
N GLY A 136 -3.67 1.25 -3.50
CA GLY A 136 -3.34 0.21 -4.50
C GLY A 136 -2.56 -0.98 -3.93
N ARG A 137 -1.84 -0.80 -2.82
CA ARG A 137 -1.08 -1.87 -2.18
C ARG A 137 -1.06 -1.77 -0.67
N LYS A 138 -1.12 -2.92 -0.02
CA LYS A 138 -0.99 -3.05 1.43
C LYS A 138 -0.11 -4.24 1.77
N THR A 139 0.72 -4.07 2.79
CA THR A 139 1.56 -5.14 3.33
C THR A 139 1.37 -5.24 4.83
N TRP A 140 1.46 -6.45 5.37
CA TRP A 140 1.35 -6.72 6.80
C TRP A 140 2.61 -7.40 7.33
N TRP A 141 2.84 -7.20 8.62
CA TRP A 141 3.79 -7.99 9.38
C TRP A 141 3.18 -9.37 9.68
N GLU A 142 4.02 -10.35 9.98
CA GLU A 142 3.63 -11.71 10.38
C GLU A 142 2.59 -11.75 11.52
N ASN A 143 2.58 -10.72 12.39
CA ASN A 143 1.61 -10.61 13.49
C ASN A 143 0.25 -10.00 13.09
N GLY A 144 0.00 -9.84 11.79
CA GLY A 144 -1.23 -9.28 11.22
C GLY A 144 -1.37 -7.76 11.38
N LYS A 145 -0.34 -7.04 11.86
CA LYS A 145 -0.34 -5.58 11.87
C LYS A 145 0.09 -5.02 10.53
N LEU A 146 -0.63 -4.02 10.03
CA LEU A 146 -0.28 -3.31 8.80
C LEU A 146 1.17 -2.81 8.92
N ALA A 147 1.98 -3.11 7.90
CA ALA A 147 3.37 -2.70 7.79
C ALA A 147 3.50 -1.49 6.87
N SER A 148 2.79 -1.50 5.75
CA SER A 148 2.70 -0.34 4.87
C SER A 148 1.42 -0.35 4.05
N ARG A 149 1.03 0.83 3.60
CA ARG A 149 0.03 1.00 2.53
C ARG A 149 0.48 2.06 1.56
N ARG A 150 0.26 1.83 0.28
CA ARG A 150 0.74 2.68 -0.81
C ARG A 150 -0.37 2.90 -1.82
N ARG A 151 -0.42 4.13 -2.32
CA ARG A 151 -1.08 4.43 -3.57
C ARG A 151 -0.02 4.17 -4.62
N ASP A 152 -0.28 3.23 -5.52
CA ASP A 152 0.59 2.98 -6.65
C ASP A 152 0.36 4.13 -7.66
N ALA A 153 0.84 5.31 -7.26
CA ALA A 153 0.57 6.60 -7.87
C ALA A 153 1.86 7.16 -8.50
N ILE A 154 1.65 7.90 -9.58
CA ILE A 154 2.59 8.76 -10.34
C ILE A 154 3.78 9.26 -9.49
N PRO A 155 5.05 9.09 -9.88
CA PRO A 155 5.53 8.69 -11.19
C PRO A 155 5.72 7.17 -11.33
N GLU A 156 5.17 6.37 -10.42
CA GLU A 156 5.37 4.90 -10.45
C GLU A 156 4.66 4.21 -11.63
N VAL A 157 3.75 4.92 -12.32
CA VAL A 157 2.92 4.43 -13.42
C VAL A 157 2.93 5.36 -14.65
N ASP A 158 4.02 6.10 -14.91
CA ASP A 158 4.24 6.93 -16.13
C ASP A 158 3.12 7.92 -16.50
N VAL A 159 2.46 8.55 -15.51
CA VAL A 159 1.42 9.55 -15.78
C VAL A 159 1.99 10.95 -15.97
N ASP A 160 1.26 11.78 -16.72
CA ASP A 160 1.55 13.20 -16.95
C ASP A 160 1.72 14.00 -15.64
N PRO A 161 2.91 14.58 -15.38
CA PRO A 161 3.15 15.43 -14.23
C PRO A 161 2.22 16.65 -14.13
N GLU A 162 1.71 17.18 -15.24
CA GLU A 162 0.83 18.36 -15.17
C GLU A 162 -0.53 17.99 -14.58
N TYR A 163 -1.07 16.85 -14.97
CA TYR A 163 -2.30 16.32 -14.39
C TYR A 163 -2.15 16.05 -12.89
N LEU A 164 -1.04 15.44 -12.46
CA LEU A 164 -0.77 15.22 -11.03
C LEU A 164 -0.72 16.55 -10.27
N LYS A 165 -0.17 17.58 -10.89
CA LYS A 165 -0.07 18.91 -10.27
C LYS A 165 -1.44 19.53 -10.05
N GLU A 166 -2.28 19.56 -11.09
CA GLU A 166 -3.66 20.05 -11.00
C GLU A 166 -4.43 19.27 -9.93
N TYR A 167 -4.32 17.93 -9.93
CA TYR A 167 -4.97 17.08 -8.94
C TYR A 167 -4.56 17.41 -7.49
N ILE A 168 -3.26 17.63 -7.24
CA ILE A 168 -2.77 17.96 -5.89
C ILE A 168 -3.20 19.37 -5.48
N GLU A 169 -3.15 20.34 -6.39
CA GLU A 169 -3.56 21.73 -6.14
C GLU A 169 -5.05 21.80 -5.75
N ASP A 170 -5.90 21.03 -6.44
CA ASP A 170 -7.33 20.92 -6.14
C ASP A 170 -7.63 20.27 -4.77
N ARG A 171 -6.70 19.46 -4.25
CA ARG A 171 -6.83 18.73 -2.97
C ARG A 171 -5.95 19.30 -1.85
N CYS A 172 -6.03 20.61 -1.66
CA CYS A 172 -5.32 21.32 -0.58
C CYS A 172 -3.78 21.24 -0.66
N GLY A 173 -3.22 20.97 -1.84
CA GLY A 173 -1.78 21.02 -2.10
C GLY A 173 -0.97 19.83 -1.59
N LYS A 174 -1.61 18.75 -1.12
CA LYS A 174 -0.91 17.57 -0.59
C LYS A 174 -1.63 16.25 -0.86
N MET A 175 -0.89 15.27 -1.40
CA MET A 175 -1.35 13.89 -1.60
C MET A 175 -0.40 12.90 -0.91
N THR A 176 -0.88 12.17 0.10
CA THR A 176 -0.12 11.05 0.69
C THR A 176 -0.09 9.88 -0.28
N VAL A 177 1.07 9.28 -0.51
CA VAL A 177 1.22 8.14 -1.43
C VAL A 177 1.77 6.89 -0.76
N ALA A 178 2.40 7.02 0.41
CA ALA A 178 2.73 5.85 1.22
C ALA A 178 2.68 6.17 2.70
N GLU A 179 2.31 5.19 3.51
CA GLU A 179 2.42 5.20 4.95
C GLU A 179 3.11 3.93 5.43
N TYR A 180 3.90 4.08 6.50
CA TYR A 180 4.70 3.01 7.07
C TYR A 180 4.41 2.88 8.56
N PHE A 181 4.43 1.66 9.08
CA PHE A 181 4.02 1.32 10.43
C PHE A 181 4.99 0.32 11.06
N ASP A 182 5.16 0.38 12.38
CA ASP A 182 5.94 -0.63 13.13
C ASP A 182 5.12 -1.90 13.43
N HIS A 183 5.77 -2.88 14.05
CA HIS A 183 5.13 -4.14 14.46
C HIS A 183 3.99 -3.96 15.49
N GLN A 184 3.85 -2.78 16.09
CA GLN A 184 2.75 -2.43 16.99
C GLN A 184 1.61 -1.69 16.26
N GLY A 185 1.73 -1.47 14.95
CA GLY A 185 0.77 -0.71 14.14
C GLY A 185 0.86 0.80 14.31
N GLN A 186 1.94 1.32 14.90
CA GLN A 186 2.14 2.77 15.04
C GLN A 186 2.79 3.34 13.78
N LYS A 187 2.25 4.45 13.26
CA LYS A 187 2.79 5.09 12.06
C LYS A 187 4.22 5.60 12.29
N THR A 188 5.16 5.04 11.55
CA THR A 188 6.60 5.38 11.60
C THR A 188 7.06 6.28 10.46
N GLY A 189 6.21 6.54 9.48
CA GLY A 189 6.55 7.44 8.39
C GLY A 189 5.47 7.61 7.36
N GLN A 190 5.73 8.51 6.42
CA GLN A 190 4.90 8.72 5.24
C GLN A 190 5.70 9.28 4.08
N ARG A 191 5.21 9.04 2.88
CA ARG A 191 5.64 9.69 1.65
C ARG A 191 4.44 10.42 1.06
N TYR A 192 4.65 11.64 0.59
CA TYR A 192 3.59 12.45 0.00
C TYR A 192 4.14 13.37 -1.09
N TYR A 193 3.28 13.74 -2.01
CA TYR A 193 3.55 14.75 -3.02
C TYR A 193 2.88 16.07 -2.64
N THR A 194 3.52 17.17 -3.03
CA THR A 194 3.00 18.53 -2.90
C THR A 194 3.21 19.28 -4.20
N ALA A 195 2.26 20.15 -4.53
CA ALA A 195 2.35 21.09 -5.64
C ALA A 195 2.46 22.51 -5.07
N SER A 196 3.44 23.28 -5.55
CA SER A 196 3.61 24.67 -5.16
C SER A 196 4.34 25.43 -6.26
N ASP A 197 3.90 26.67 -6.53
CA ASP A 197 4.46 27.55 -7.57
C ASP A 197 4.59 26.87 -8.95
N GLY A 198 3.68 25.96 -9.26
CA GLY A 198 3.70 25.24 -10.53
C GLY A 198 4.71 24.10 -10.61
N GLU A 199 5.36 23.73 -9.52
CA GLU A 199 6.30 22.61 -9.42
C GLU A 199 5.80 21.50 -8.48
N LEU A 200 6.21 20.26 -8.76
CA LEU A 200 5.93 19.08 -7.95
C LEU A 200 7.12 18.70 -7.08
N PHE A 201 6.82 18.33 -5.84
CA PHE A 201 7.81 17.89 -4.85
C PHE A 201 7.35 16.59 -4.20
N GLU A 202 8.30 15.70 -3.98
CA GLU A 202 8.15 14.52 -3.14
C GLU A 202 8.77 14.79 -1.77
N ALA A 203 8.00 14.56 -0.71
CA ALA A 203 8.48 14.60 0.66
C ALA A 203 8.37 13.23 1.33
N ARG A 204 9.43 12.85 2.03
CA ARG A 204 9.53 11.65 2.87
C ARG A 204 9.70 12.07 4.31
N GLU A 205 8.77 11.66 5.16
CA GLU A 205 8.80 11.90 6.59
C GLU A 205 9.00 10.59 7.35
N LYS A 206 9.85 10.66 8.37
CA LYS A 206 9.97 9.62 9.39
C LYS A 206 9.46 10.15 10.72
N CYS A 207 8.68 9.33 11.39
CA CYS A 207 8.16 9.55 12.73
C CYS A 207 8.66 8.40 13.60
N SER A 208 9.37 8.68 14.69
CA SER A 208 9.70 7.62 15.64
C SER A 208 8.48 7.29 16.52
N PRO A 209 8.28 6.01 16.90
CA PRO A 209 7.17 5.56 17.76
C PRO A 209 7.09 6.30 19.10
N ASP A 210 8.23 6.77 19.60
CA ASP A 210 8.32 7.59 20.81
C ASP A 210 7.75 9.01 20.67
N ARG A 211 7.27 9.39 19.47
CA ARG A 211 6.81 10.74 19.09
C ARG A 211 7.89 11.83 19.27
N GLN A 212 9.15 11.49 19.53
CA GLN A 212 10.23 12.44 19.86
C GLN A 212 11.09 12.79 18.66
N THR A 213 11.36 11.82 17.79
CA THR A 213 12.20 12.04 16.61
C THR A 213 11.35 12.14 15.36
N ARG A 214 11.55 13.22 14.61
CA ARG A 214 10.92 13.43 13.31
C ARG A 214 11.93 13.95 12.31
N SER A 215 11.92 13.43 11.11
CA SER A 215 12.68 14.02 10.01
C SER A 215 11.85 14.12 8.75
N LYS A 216 12.17 15.10 7.92
CA LYS A 216 11.66 15.25 6.56
C LYS A 216 12.86 15.36 5.63
N ILE A 217 12.72 14.79 4.44
CA ILE A 217 13.52 15.16 3.28
C ILE A 217 12.57 15.37 2.10
N SER A 218 12.88 16.35 1.25
CA SER A 218 12.09 16.77 0.11
C SER A 218 12.94 16.82 -1.14
N TYR A 219 12.36 16.41 -2.25
CA TYR A 219 12.97 16.37 -3.58
C TYR A 219 12.00 16.94 -4.60
N SER A 220 12.52 17.52 -5.66
CA SER A 220 11.77 17.64 -6.91
C SER A 220 11.72 16.28 -7.61
N PHE A 221 10.82 16.13 -8.59
CA PHE A 221 10.58 14.85 -9.26
C PHE A 221 11.76 14.35 -10.12
N ASP A 222 12.72 15.22 -10.47
CA ASP A 222 13.98 14.83 -11.10
C ASP A 222 15.09 14.47 -10.08
N GLY A 223 14.72 14.34 -8.80
CA GLY A 223 15.60 13.83 -7.74
C GLY A 223 16.50 14.88 -7.08
N VAL A 224 16.30 16.17 -7.37
CA VAL A 224 17.08 17.24 -6.75
C VAL A 224 16.50 17.58 -5.36
N GLU A 225 17.32 17.52 -4.30
CA GLU A 225 16.90 17.86 -2.94
C GLU A 225 16.54 19.34 -2.84
N CYS A 226 15.24 19.66 -2.80
CA CYS A 226 14.73 21.01 -2.71
C CYS A 226 13.30 21.02 -2.17
N ALA A 227 12.80 22.21 -1.89
CA ALA A 227 11.42 22.47 -1.47
C ALA A 227 10.97 23.83 -2.04
N PRO A 228 9.67 24.15 -1.93
CA PRO A 228 9.16 25.49 -2.20
C PRO A 228 9.91 26.57 -1.42
N GLU A 229 9.84 27.82 -1.89
CA GLU A 229 10.53 28.92 -1.22
C GLU A 229 10.09 29.06 0.24
N ASN A 230 11.06 29.26 1.13
CA ASN A 230 10.87 29.33 2.59
C ASN A 230 10.38 28.05 3.28
N GLU A 231 10.19 26.96 2.53
CA GLU A 231 9.98 25.64 3.10
C GLU A 231 11.29 24.88 3.28
N SER A 232 11.36 24.06 4.33
CA SER A 232 12.52 23.21 4.57
C SER A 232 12.51 22.02 3.62
N CYS A 233 13.59 21.83 2.88
CA CYS A 233 13.83 20.62 2.11
C CYS A 233 14.35 19.48 2.99
N ASN A 234 14.92 19.80 4.14
CA ASN A 234 15.36 18.82 5.11
C ASN A 234 15.18 19.36 6.52
N TYR A 235 14.67 18.55 7.45
CA TYR A 235 14.79 18.85 8.87
C TYR A 235 14.95 17.60 9.71
N GLN A 236 15.48 17.80 10.91
CA GLN A 236 15.54 16.81 11.97
C GLN A 236 15.11 17.43 13.29
N VAL A 237 14.16 16.79 13.95
CA VAL A 237 13.67 17.10 15.30
C VAL A 237 14.03 15.92 16.21
N LEU A 238 14.54 16.23 17.39
CA LEU A 238 14.85 15.26 18.45
C LEU A 238 14.32 15.82 19.77
N ASN A 239 13.56 14.99 20.50
CA ASN A 239 12.92 15.34 21.76
C ASN A 239 12.06 16.61 21.68
N GLY A 240 11.37 16.79 20.55
CA GLY A 240 10.54 17.98 20.29
C GLY A 240 11.30 19.25 19.92
N PHE A 241 12.63 19.20 19.83
CA PHE A 241 13.46 20.35 19.44
C PHE A 241 14.05 20.17 18.04
N LEU A 242 14.00 21.23 17.22
CA LEU A 242 14.70 21.27 15.94
C LEU A 242 16.22 21.14 16.17
N GLN A 243 16.83 20.13 15.58
CA GLN A 243 18.27 19.89 15.61
C GLN A 243 18.95 20.45 14.38
N ALA A 244 18.35 20.27 13.20
CA ALA A 244 18.85 20.77 11.95
C ALA A 244 17.70 21.09 10.99
N ALA A 245 17.89 22.10 10.14
CA ALA A 245 17.03 22.36 9.01
C ALA A 245 17.82 22.97 7.86
N HIS A 246 17.53 22.54 6.64
CA HIS A 246 18.05 23.11 5.40
C HIS A 246 16.90 23.59 4.53
N TYR A 247 17.10 24.75 3.90
CA TYR A 247 16.17 25.39 2.98
C TYR A 247 16.90 25.58 1.66
N LYS A 248 16.51 24.79 0.69
CA LYS A 248 17.09 24.80 -0.65
C LYS A 248 15.96 24.85 -1.67
N VAL A 249 16.16 25.68 -2.68
CA VAL A 249 15.24 25.81 -3.83
C VAL A 249 15.95 25.31 -5.08
N LYS A 250 15.18 24.95 -6.09
CA LYS A 250 15.72 24.55 -7.39
C LYS A 250 15.98 25.79 -8.25
N ARG A 251 17.16 25.87 -8.85
CA ARG A 251 17.56 26.93 -9.81
C ARG A 251 18.43 26.32 -10.89
N GLY A 252 18.04 26.49 -12.15
CA GLY A 252 18.83 25.99 -13.28
C GLY A 252 19.11 24.48 -13.23
N GLY A 253 18.22 23.68 -12.64
CA GLY A 253 18.39 22.23 -12.46
C GLY A 253 19.22 21.82 -11.24
N GLU A 254 19.73 22.76 -10.45
CA GLU A 254 20.52 22.47 -9.25
C GLU A 254 19.81 22.92 -7.97
N SER A 255 20.23 22.33 -6.84
CA SER A 255 19.77 22.70 -5.51
C SER A 255 20.67 23.80 -4.93
N VAL A 256 20.08 24.95 -4.58
CA VAL A 256 20.81 26.07 -3.97
C VAL A 256 20.18 26.47 -2.64
N TYR A 257 21.01 26.76 -1.64
CA TYR A 257 20.52 27.31 -0.37
C TYR A 257 19.88 28.67 -0.60
N HIS A 258 18.64 28.82 -0.13
CA HIS A 258 17.86 30.05 -0.31
C HIS A 258 16.79 30.12 0.78
N ARG A 259 16.65 31.29 1.41
CA ARG A 259 15.53 31.60 2.29
C ARG A 259 15.38 33.12 2.46
N THR A 260 14.17 33.64 2.31
CA THR A 260 13.85 35.08 2.44
C THR A 260 13.24 35.45 3.78
N ASP A 261 12.85 34.47 4.59
CA ASP A 261 12.23 34.70 5.90
C ASP A 261 13.05 34.25 7.13
N GLY A 262 14.27 33.72 6.95
CA GLY A 262 15.17 33.34 8.02
C GLY A 262 16.48 32.71 7.53
N PRO A 263 17.23 31.99 8.39
CA PRO A 263 18.43 31.29 7.97
C PRO A 263 18.10 30.08 7.09
N ALA A 264 18.84 29.93 5.98
CA ALA A 264 18.70 28.79 5.07
C ALA A 264 19.36 27.51 5.61
N ILE A 265 20.28 27.64 6.58
CA ILE A 265 20.82 26.52 7.34
C ILE A 265 20.66 26.84 8.83
N PHE A 266 20.03 25.93 9.54
CA PHE A 266 19.98 25.92 11.00
C PHE A 266 20.58 24.62 11.52
N ARG A 267 21.43 24.70 12.55
CA ARG A 267 21.95 23.56 13.31
C ARG A 267 22.03 23.92 14.78
N ARG A 268 21.46 23.11 15.67
CA ARG A 268 21.37 23.42 17.11
C ARG A 268 22.74 23.40 17.81
N ALA A 269 23.60 22.43 17.49
CA ALA A 269 24.93 22.27 18.07
C ALA A 269 25.96 21.93 16.97
N PRO A 270 26.30 22.89 16.10
CA PRO A 270 27.21 22.64 14.98
C PRO A 270 28.67 22.59 15.44
N ALA A 271 29.49 21.78 14.78
CA ALA A 271 30.92 21.67 15.07
C ALA A 271 31.72 22.96 14.81
N ASP A 272 31.26 23.80 13.87
CA ASP A 272 31.89 25.07 13.49
C ASP A 272 31.37 26.27 14.32
N GLY A 273 30.47 26.03 15.28
CA GLY A 273 29.82 27.07 16.10
C GLY A 273 28.80 27.94 15.36
N ARG A 274 28.61 27.79 14.04
CA ARG A 274 27.69 28.61 13.24
C ARG A 274 26.29 28.02 13.23
N ARG A 275 25.50 28.39 14.23
CA ARG A 275 24.12 27.90 14.41
C ARG A 275 23.19 28.23 13.24
N GLU A 276 23.35 29.41 12.67
CA GLU A 276 22.49 29.97 11.64
C GLU A 276 23.36 30.49 10.49
N ARG A 277 23.01 30.13 9.26
CA ARG A 277 23.65 30.65 8.06
C ARG A 277 22.60 31.12 7.07
N TYR A 278 22.83 32.30 6.50
CA TYR A 278 21.84 33.04 5.72
C TYR A 278 22.27 33.01 4.26
N PHE A 279 21.35 32.61 3.37
CA PHE A 279 21.63 32.47 1.94
C PHE A 279 20.49 33.03 1.11
N LEU A 280 20.84 33.67 -0.01
CA LEU A 280 19.92 33.96 -1.11
C LEU A 280 20.57 33.49 -2.40
N GLU A 281 19.85 32.67 -3.16
CA GLU A 281 20.31 32.16 -4.46
C GLU A 281 21.71 31.51 -4.39
N GLY A 282 21.95 30.67 -3.38
CA GLY A 282 23.22 29.96 -3.18
C GLY A 282 24.37 30.80 -2.59
N LYS A 283 24.20 32.13 -2.48
CA LYS A 283 25.22 33.02 -1.92
C LYS A 283 25.01 33.23 -0.42
N GLU A 284 26.05 32.97 0.37
CA GLU A 284 26.05 33.21 1.83
C GLU A 284 26.21 34.71 2.13
N TYR A 285 25.49 35.17 3.15
CA TYR A 285 25.54 36.52 3.67
C TYR A 285 25.68 36.52 5.19
N THR A 286 26.23 37.60 5.74
CA THR A 286 26.01 37.88 7.17
C THR A 286 24.53 38.16 7.43
N LYS A 287 24.07 37.98 8.67
CA LYS A 287 22.68 38.28 9.04
C LYS A 287 22.26 39.71 8.66
N ALA A 288 23.08 40.70 8.95
CA ALA A 288 22.79 42.11 8.66
C ALA A 288 22.72 42.41 7.15
N GLU A 289 23.61 41.82 6.34
CA GLU A 289 23.56 41.96 4.88
C GLU A 289 22.33 41.27 4.28
N TRP A 290 21.95 40.11 4.84
CA TRP A 290 20.76 39.38 4.44
C TRP A 290 19.49 40.17 4.78
N GLU A 291 19.34 40.67 6.02
CA GLU A 291 18.20 41.49 6.47
C GLU A 291 18.00 42.69 5.52
N LYS A 292 19.08 43.43 5.24
CA LYS A 292 19.04 44.55 4.28
C LYS A 292 18.57 44.13 2.88
N LYS A 293 18.93 42.93 2.42
CA LYS A 293 18.56 42.43 1.09
C LYS A 293 17.11 41.98 1.00
N VAL A 294 16.56 41.44 2.10
CA VAL A 294 15.16 40.99 2.16
C VAL A 294 14.21 42.08 2.68
N GLY A 295 14.72 43.29 2.94
CA GLY A 295 13.92 44.43 3.39
C GLY A 295 13.49 44.35 4.85
N ARG A 296 14.33 43.75 5.72
CA ARG A 296 14.14 43.64 7.17
C ARG A 296 15.10 44.54 7.94
#